data_AF-A0A8X6J5F9-F1
#
_entry.id   AF-A0A8X6J5F9-F1
#
_cell.length_a   1.000
_cell.length_b   1.000
_cell.length_c   1.000
_cell.angle_alpha   90.00
_cell.angle_beta   90.00
_cell.angle_gamma   90.00
#
_symmetry.space_group_name_H-M   'P 1'
#
loop_
_entity.id
_entity.type
_entity.pdbx_description
1 polymer ?
#
loop_
_entity_poly.entity_id
_entity_poly.type
_entity_poly.pdbx_seq_one_letter_code
_entity_poly.pdbx_strand_id
1 'polypeptide(L)'
;MLLGYVLFRSQVCKLSRPLVVLGWCSSVTLGLSSVLGLHRFSTGSESSRALAVLYAALHRCSFTTAVAWVLYACISVLGGPVNAFLSCAPLAPFSRLSFMVYLLHPLVIWTRLGSLRERIATTHYDFMYEYLSNLVISFCVAIPFYLLLEAPLSNLDRMLNSRRSEKEAAEAK
;
A
#
# COMPACT_ATOMS: atom_id res chain seq x y z
N MET A 1 12.93 1.73 2.31
CA MET A 1 14.13 1.67 3.18
C MET A 1 15.04 2.87 2.97
N LEU A 2 15.55 3.12 1.75
CA LEU A 2 16.37 4.33 1.46
C LEU A 2 15.72 5.64 1.91
N LEU A 3 14.43 5.84 1.62
CA LEU A 3 13.72 7.05 2.04
C LEU A 3 13.64 7.22 3.55
N GLY A 4 13.43 6.13 4.30
CA GLY A 4 13.43 6.17 5.76
C GLY A 4 14.81 6.49 6.34
N TYR A 5 15.88 5.96 5.73
CA TYR A 5 17.25 6.31 6.10
C TYR A 5 17.58 7.78 5.82
N VAL A 6 17.16 8.28 4.66
CA VAL A 6 17.29 9.70 4.30
C VAL A 6 16.53 10.56 5.30
N LEU A 7 15.29 10.22 5.65
CA LEU A 7 14.47 10.97 6.61
C LEU A 7 15.08 11.01 8.02
N PHE A 8 15.68 9.91 8.47
CA PHE A 8 16.36 9.86 9.76
C PHE A 8 17.61 10.75 9.78
N ARG A 9 18.30 10.88 8.64
CA ARG A 9 19.57 11.60 8.54
C ARG A 9 19.42 13.06 8.08
N SER A 10 18.40 13.40 7.31
CA SER A 10 18.11 14.76 6.86
C SER A 10 16.96 15.34 7.66
N GLN A 11 17.28 16.29 8.54
CA GLN A 11 16.28 17.19 9.11
C GLN A 11 15.53 17.84 7.95
N VAL A 12 14.21 17.70 7.95
CA VAL A 12 13.29 18.01 6.85
C VAL A 12 13.63 19.34 6.18
N CYS A 13 14.35 19.29 5.05
CA CYS A 13 14.78 20.50 4.35
C CYS A 13 13.55 21.22 3.78
N LYS A 14 13.49 22.54 3.93
CA LYS A 14 12.47 23.37 3.30
C LYS A 14 12.67 23.34 1.77
N LEU A 15 11.89 22.53 1.07
CA LEU A 15 11.89 22.47 -0.40
C LEU A 15 11.28 23.74 -1.01
N SER A 16 11.83 24.19 -2.13
CA SER A 16 11.26 25.28 -2.92
C SER A 16 9.96 24.83 -3.59
N ARG A 17 8.97 25.73 -3.66
CA ARG A 17 7.65 25.49 -4.28
C ARG A 17 7.70 24.84 -5.69
N PRO A 18 8.58 25.25 -6.62
CA PRO A 18 8.64 24.62 -7.94
C PRO A 18 9.12 23.15 -7.89
N LEU A 19 10.05 22.81 -6.99
CA LEU A 19 10.56 21.45 -6.84
C LEU A 19 9.46 20.49 -6.36
N VAL A 20 8.56 20.99 -5.51
CA VAL A 20 7.40 20.24 -5.02
C VAL A 20 6.44 19.91 -6.16
N VAL A 21 6.11 20.90 -7.00
CA VAL A 21 5.21 20.70 -8.16
C VAL A 21 5.82 19.71 -9.14
N LEU A 22 7.12 19.84 -9.43
CA LEU A 22 7.82 18.88 -10.30
C LEU A 22 7.79 17.46 -9.73
N GLY A 23 7.94 17.31 -8.43
CA GLY A 23 7.84 16.01 -7.76
C GLY A 23 6.44 15.41 -7.79
N TRP A 24 5.38 16.23 -7.68
CA TRP A 24 4.01 15.77 -7.88
C TRP A 24 3.77 15.31 -9.33
N CYS A 25 4.18 16.10 -10.31
CA CYS A 25 4.06 15.75 -11.72
C CYS A 25 4.84 14.46 -12.05
N SER A 26 6.07 14.32 -11.54
CA SER A 26 6.87 13.12 -11.75
C SER A 26 6.24 11.89 -11.10
N SER A 27 5.70 12.02 -9.89
CA SER A 27 5.02 10.93 -9.19
C SER A 27 3.77 10.46 -9.91
N VAL A 28 2.93 11.39 -10.38
CA VAL A 28 1.75 11.06 -11.18
C VAL A 28 2.15 10.37 -12.48
N THR A 29 3.16 10.90 -13.18
CA THR A 29 3.62 10.33 -14.45
C THR A 29 4.19 8.92 -14.27
N LEU A 30 5.03 8.71 -13.25
CA LEU A 30 5.60 7.40 -12.94
C LEU A 30 4.53 6.40 -12.51
N GLY A 31 3.57 6.83 -11.68
CA GLY A 31 2.43 6.01 -11.27
C GLY A 31 1.55 5.61 -12.45
N LEU A 32 1.16 6.57 -13.29
CA LEU A 32 0.31 6.31 -14.45
C LEU A 32 1.02 5.42 -15.49
N SER A 33 2.31 5.68 -15.74
CA SER A 33 3.14 4.83 -16.61
C SER A 33 3.22 3.40 -16.10
N SER A 34 3.35 3.21 -14.78
CA SER A 34 3.37 1.88 -14.18
C SER A 34 2.05 1.12 -14.36
N VAL A 35 0.89 1.78 -14.35
CA VAL A 35 -0.42 1.14 -14.51
C VAL A 35 -0.77 0.91 -15.98
N LEU A 36 -0.60 1.93 -16.82
CA LEU A 36 -0.97 1.89 -18.24
C LEU A 36 -0.04 0.99 -19.06
N GLY A 37 1.22 0.82 -18.63
CA GLY A 37 2.14 -0.12 -19.26
C GLY A 37 1.59 -1.55 -19.28
N LEU A 38 0.89 -1.97 -18.23
CA LEU A 38 0.34 -3.32 -18.12
C LEU A 38 -0.78 -3.54 -19.15
N HIS A 39 -1.59 -2.52 -19.42
CA HIS A 39 -2.63 -2.58 -20.45
C HIS A 39 -2.03 -2.75 -21.86
N ARG A 40 -0.93 -2.03 -22.15
CA ARG A 40 -0.19 -2.16 -23.42
C ARG A 40 0.47 -3.53 -23.57
N PHE A 41 0.95 -4.13 -22.48
CA PHE A 41 1.47 -5.50 -22.49
C PHE A 41 0.40 -6.55 -22.76
N SER A 42 -0.80 -6.38 -22.20
CA SER A 42 -1.88 -7.35 -22.35
C SER A 42 -2.52 -7.38 -23.75
N THR A 43 -2.38 -6.31 -24.54
CA THR A 43 -3.02 -6.19 -25.87
C THR A 43 -2.19 -6.76 -27.02
N GLY A 44 -1.03 -7.37 -26.73
CA GLY A 44 -0.25 -8.12 -27.73
C GLY A 44 0.37 -7.27 -28.83
N SER A 45 0.38 -5.93 -28.71
CA SER A 45 1.11 -5.09 -29.65
C SER A 45 2.60 -5.36 -29.50
N GLU A 46 3.22 -5.93 -30.53
CA GLU A 46 4.63 -6.27 -30.73
C GLU A 46 5.63 -5.22 -30.21
N SER A 47 5.72 -5.06 -28.89
CA SER A 47 6.74 -4.25 -28.25
C SER A 47 7.94 -5.16 -28.04
N SER A 48 9.09 -4.75 -28.55
CA SER A 48 10.36 -5.49 -28.49
C SER A 48 10.55 -6.18 -27.13
N ARG A 49 10.97 -7.46 -27.13
CA ARG A 49 11.19 -8.24 -25.89
C ARG A 49 12.06 -7.50 -24.87
N ALA A 50 12.99 -6.67 -25.35
CA ALA A 50 13.81 -5.81 -24.52
C ALA A 50 12.97 -4.82 -23.67
N LEU A 51 11.99 -4.14 -24.27
CA LEU A 51 11.07 -3.25 -23.56
C LEU A 51 10.19 -4.01 -22.56
N ALA A 52 9.81 -5.25 -22.88
CA ALA A 52 9.06 -6.14 -21.98
C ALA A 52 9.81 -6.44 -20.69
N VAL A 53 11.06 -6.87 -20.83
CA VAL A 53 11.92 -7.19 -19.69
C VAL A 53 12.23 -5.95 -18.87
N LEU A 54 12.53 -4.81 -19.54
CA LEU A 54 12.78 -3.54 -18.87
C LEU A 54 11.56 -3.07 -18.08
N TYR A 55 10.37 -3.13 -18.66
CA TYR A 55 9.14 -2.76 -17.95
C TYR A 55 8.85 -3.71 -16.78
N ALA A 56 8.99 -5.03 -16.98
CA ALA A 56 8.81 -6.02 -15.92
C ALA A 56 9.75 -5.77 -14.73
N ALA A 57 10.99 -5.34 -14.98
CA ALA A 57 11.95 -4.98 -13.93
C ALA A 57 11.65 -3.61 -13.29
N LEU A 58 11.30 -2.60 -14.09
CA LEU A 58 11.24 -1.21 -13.65
C LEU A 58 9.88 -0.77 -13.11
N HIS A 59 8.77 -1.39 -13.50
CA HIS A 59 7.42 -0.93 -13.11
C HIS A 59 7.22 -0.90 -11.58
N ARG A 60 7.77 -1.88 -10.85
CA ARG A 60 7.75 -1.90 -9.37
C ARG A 60 8.61 -0.79 -8.79
N CYS A 61 9.79 -0.55 -9.37
CA CYS A 61 10.69 0.52 -8.93
C CYS A 61 10.09 1.90 -9.17
N SER A 62 9.45 2.13 -10.32
CA SER A 62 8.81 3.40 -10.64
C SER A 62 7.61 3.67 -9.74
N PHE A 63 6.76 2.66 -9.51
CA PHE A 63 5.61 2.78 -8.60
C PHE A 63 6.05 3.05 -7.16
N THR A 64 7.03 2.29 -6.65
CA THR A 64 7.55 2.51 -5.29
C THR A 64 8.22 3.86 -5.14
N THR A 65 8.89 4.38 -6.17
CA THR A 65 9.47 5.73 -6.18
C THR A 65 8.39 6.82 -6.16
N ALA A 66 7.30 6.64 -6.89
CA ALA A 66 6.16 7.55 -6.87
C ALA A 66 5.51 7.59 -5.46
N VAL A 67 5.28 6.42 -4.85
CA VAL A 67 4.74 6.34 -3.48
C VAL A 67 5.71 6.93 -2.45
N ALA A 68 7.01 6.68 -2.62
CA ALA A 68 8.07 7.22 -1.78
C ALA A 68 8.05 8.76 -1.77
N TRP A 69 7.90 9.40 -2.93
CA TRP A 69 7.75 10.86 -3.00
C TRP A 69 6.50 11.35 -2.26
N VAL A 70 5.34 10.70 -2.44
CA VAL A 70 4.10 11.06 -1.72
C VAL A 70 4.30 10.98 -0.21
N LEU A 71 4.95 9.92 0.30
CA LEU A 71 5.27 9.78 1.72
C LEU A 71 6.17 10.92 2.21
N TYR A 72 7.23 11.24 1.47
CA TYR A 72 8.12 12.35 1.80
C TYR A 72 7.39 13.71 1.80
N ALA A 73 6.49 13.92 0.85
CA ALA A 73 5.66 15.11 0.77
C ALA A 73 4.67 15.21 1.94
N CYS A 74 4.19 14.09 2.49
CA CYS A 74 3.32 14.10 3.68
C CYS A 74 4.09 14.40 4.96
N ILE A 75 5.33 13.89 5.08
CA ILE A 75 6.18 14.14 6.25
C ILE A 75 6.73 15.57 6.22
N SER A 76 7.03 16.09 5.04
CA SER A 76 7.35 17.49 4.85
C SER A 76 6.09 18.33 5.04
N VAL A 77 6.15 19.46 5.77
CA VAL A 77 5.00 20.36 6.03
C VAL A 77 4.32 20.91 4.75
N LEU A 78 4.84 20.57 3.56
CA LEU A 78 4.31 20.91 2.24
C LEU A 78 3.24 19.93 1.71
N GLY A 79 2.76 18.99 2.52
CA GLY A 79 1.78 17.96 2.11
C GLY A 79 0.37 18.46 1.78
N GLY A 80 0.03 19.71 2.08
CA GLY A 80 -1.19 20.40 1.63
C GLY A 80 -2.47 19.55 1.76
N PRO A 81 -3.28 19.42 0.67
CA PRO A 81 -4.56 18.68 0.72
C PRO A 81 -4.39 17.15 0.83
N VAL A 82 -3.30 16.59 0.31
CA VAL A 82 -3.06 15.14 0.35
C VAL A 82 -2.76 14.67 1.78
N ASN A 83 -2.01 15.47 2.54
CA ASN A 83 -1.81 15.21 3.96
C ASN A 83 -3.11 15.33 4.77
N ALA A 84 -4.01 16.26 4.43
CA ALA A 84 -5.32 16.38 5.08
C ALA A 84 -6.21 15.17 4.78
N PHE A 85 -6.17 14.64 3.56
CA PHE A 85 -6.87 13.42 3.19
C PHE A 85 -6.32 12.19 3.92
N LEU A 86 -4.98 12.05 3.98
CA LEU A 86 -4.32 10.91 4.63
C LEU A 86 -4.42 10.94 6.16
N SER A 87 -4.50 12.11 6.77
CA SER A 87 -4.69 12.28 8.22
C SER A 87 -6.16 12.24 8.66
N CYS A 88 -7.09 11.97 7.74
CA CYS A 88 -8.50 11.87 8.06
C CYS A 88 -8.76 10.72 9.06
N ALA A 89 -9.51 10.99 10.13
CA ALA A 89 -9.86 10.02 11.19
C ALA A 89 -10.38 8.65 10.68
N PRO A 90 -11.27 8.55 9.67
CA PRO A 90 -11.69 7.26 9.12
C PRO A 90 -10.57 6.45 8.44
N LEU A 91 -9.47 7.07 8.01
CA LEU A 91 -8.34 6.32 7.43
C LEU A 91 -7.53 5.57 8.50
N ALA A 92 -7.59 6.00 9.77
CA ALA A 92 -6.89 5.31 10.86
C ALA A 92 -7.39 3.87 11.08
N PRO A 93 -8.69 3.59 11.25
CA PRO A 93 -9.18 2.21 11.32
C PRO A 93 -9.05 1.47 9.97
N PHE A 94 -9.17 2.18 8.85
CA PHE A 94 -9.01 1.58 7.52
C PHE A 94 -7.58 1.04 7.28
N SER A 95 -6.56 1.73 7.78
CA SER A 95 -5.17 1.26 7.71
C SER A 95 -4.98 -0.05 8.48
N ARG A 96 -5.66 -0.21 9.62
CA ARG A 96 -5.61 -1.44 10.42
C ARG A 96 -6.35 -2.59 9.73
N LEU A 97 -7.55 -2.31 9.22
CA LEU A 97 -8.32 -3.28 8.45
C LEU A 97 -7.55 -3.78 7.21
N SER A 98 -6.83 -2.88 6.53
CA SER A 98 -6.00 -3.21 5.36
C SER A 98 -4.92 -4.24 5.67
N PHE A 99 -4.38 -4.26 6.89
CA PHE A 99 -3.41 -5.27 7.32
C PHE A 99 -4.06 -6.66 7.41
N MET A 100 -5.25 -6.76 8.00
CA MET A 100 -5.99 -8.03 8.06
C MET A 100 -6.41 -8.51 6.68
N VAL A 101 -6.89 -7.60 5.82
CA VAL A 101 -7.19 -7.91 4.42
C VAL A 101 -5.95 -8.43 3.70
N TYR A 102 -4.78 -7.79 3.88
CA TYR A 102 -3.54 -8.22 3.24
C TYR A 102 -3.14 -9.66 3.61
N LEU A 103 -3.33 -10.08 4.86
CA LEU A 103 -3.03 -11.45 5.31
C LEU A 103 -4.03 -12.47 4.78
N LEU A 104 -5.31 -12.12 4.73
CA LEU A 104 -6.39 -13.04 4.36
C LEU A 104 -6.60 -13.13 2.84
N HIS A 105 -6.29 -12.07 2.11
CA HIS A 105 -6.52 -11.99 0.67
C HIS A 105 -5.83 -13.13 -0.12
N PRO A 106 -4.57 -13.51 0.14
CA PRO A 106 -3.96 -14.69 -0.48
C PRO A 106 -4.73 -15.98 -0.19
N LEU A 107 -5.26 -16.17 1.02
CA LEU A 107 -6.04 -17.37 1.37
C LEU A 107 -7.34 -17.44 0.57
N VAL A 108 -8.02 -16.31 0.38
CA VAL A 108 -9.22 -16.22 -0.46
C VAL A 108 -8.88 -16.57 -1.91
N ILE A 109 -7.76 -16.04 -2.44
CA ILE A 109 -7.32 -16.36 -3.80
C ILE A 109 -6.96 -17.86 -3.94
N TRP A 110 -6.27 -18.44 -2.96
CA TRP A 110 -5.87 -19.85 -2.99
C TRP A 110 -7.06 -20.80 -2.94
N THR A 111 -8.04 -20.52 -2.08
CA THR A 111 -9.29 -21.30 -2.01
C THR A 111 -10.09 -21.21 -3.31
N ARG A 112 -10.12 -20.03 -3.93
CA ARG A 112 -10.72 -19.83 -5.25
C ARG A 112 -9.99 -20.63 -6.33
N LEU A 113 -8.67 -20.53 -6.42
CA LEU A 113 -7.84 -21.29 -7.36
C LEU A 113 -8.01 -22.81 -7.21
N GLY A 114 -8.06 -23.32 -5.97
CA GLY A 114 -8.29 -24.75 -5.70
C GLY A 114 -9.69 -25.24 -6.06
N SER A 115 -10.66 -24.34 -6.16
CA SER A 115 -12.04 -24.65 -6.55
C SER A 115 -12.27 -24.58 -8.07
N LEU A 116 -11.35 -23.98 -8.83
CA LEU A 116 -11.45 -23.88 -10.28
C LEU A 116 -11.19 -25.25 -10.92
N ARG A 117 -12.24 -25.84 -11.50
CA ARG A 117 -12.15 -27.10 -12.25
C ARG A 117 -12.06 -26.91 -13.77
N GLU A 118 -12.42 -25.73 -14.27
CA GLU A 118 -12.40 -25.39 -15.71
C GLU A 118 -11.71 -24.04 -15.95
N ARG A 119 -11.19 -23.83 -17.17
CA ARG A 119 -10.62 -22.54 -17.58
C ARG A 119 -11.75 -21.53 -17.76
N ILE A 120 -11.75 -20.50 -16.93
CA ILE A 120 -12.59 -19.33 -17.15
C ILE A 120 -12.12 -18.64 -18.44
N ALA A 121 -13.06 -18.24 -19.30
CA ALA A 121 -12.76 -17.43 -20.47
C ALA A 121 -12.12 -16.11 -20.02
N THR A 122 -10.95 -15.79 -20.57
CA THR A 122 -10.19 -14.59 -20.19
C THR A 122 -10.74 -13.35 -20.92
N THR A 123 -11.98 -12.98 -20.66
CA THR A 123 -12.57 -11.72 -21.14
C THR A 123 -12.32 -10.62 -20.10
N HIS A 124 -12.21 -9.36 -20.53
CA HIS A 124 -12.05 -8.21 -19.61
C HIS A 124 -13.13 -8.15 -18.54
N TYR A 125 -14.37 -8.50 -18.91
CA TYR A 125 -15.51 -8.55 -17.98
C TYR A 125 -15.29 -9.57 -16.85
N ASP A 126 -14.84 -10.78 -17.18
CA ASP A 126 -14.58 -11.84 -16.20
C ASP A 126 -13.45 -11.46 -15.25
N PHE A 127 -12.39 -10.81 -15.74
CA PHE A 127 -11.32 -10.28 -14.89
C PHE A 127 -11.81 -9.21 -13.91
N MET A 128 -12.66 -8.28 -14.36
CA MET A 128 -13.21 -7.26 -13.48
C MET A 128 -14.14 -7.86 -12.43
N TYR A 129 -14.99 -8.80 -12.83
CA TYR A 129 -15.91 -9.49 -11.92
C TYR A 129 -15.14 -10.29 -10.86
N GLU A 130 -14.15 -11.08 -11.28
CA GLU A 130 -13.32 -11.88 -10.38
C GLU A 130 -12.51 -10.99 -9.42
N TYR A 131 -11.96 -9.87 -9.90
CA TYR A 131 -11.26 -8.90 -9.04
C TYR A 131 -12.20 -8.31 -7.98
N LEU A 132 -13.37 -7.82 -8.40
CA LEU A 132 -14.32 -7.20 -7.47
C LEU A 132 -14.85 -8.20 -6.45
N SER A 133 -15.17 -9.42 -6.89
CA SER A 133 -15.61 -10.52 -6.02
C SER A 133 -14.56 -10.84 -4.97
N ASN A 134 -13.31 -11.08 -5.39
CA ASN A 134 -12.21 -11.37 -4.46
C ASN A 134 -11.95 -10.22 -3.49
N LEU A 135 -12.06 -8.97 -3.94
CA LEU A 135 -11.92 -7.79 -3.10
C LEU A 135 -13.02 -7.75 -2.02
N VAL A 136 -14.29 -7.82 -2.41
CA VAL A 136 -15.42 -7.78 -1.48
C VAL A 136 -15.35 -8.92 -0.47
N ILE A 137 -15.10 -10.15 -0.92
CA ILE A 137 -14.99 -11.32 -0.03
C ILE A 137 -13.84 -11.13 0.97
N SER A 138 -12.68 -10.65 0.52
CA SER A 138 -11.53 -10.42 1.40
C SER A 138 -11.82 -9.38 2.48
N PHE A 139 -12.52 -8.29 2.13
CA PHE A 139 -12.96 -7.30 3.11
C PHE A 139 -14.00 -7.87 4.09
N CYS A 140 -14.98 -8.63 3.60
CA CYS A 140 -16.00 -9.26 4.44
C CYS A 140 -15.39 -10.25 5.46
N VAL A 141 -14.39 -11.05 5.05
CA VAL A 141 -13.70 -11.99 5.94
C VAL A 141 -12.73 -11.28 6.89
N ALA A 142 -12.13 -10.17 6.47
CA ALA A 142 -11.20 -9.42 7.33
C ALA A 142 -11.87 -8.75 8.53
N ILE A 143 -13.13 -8.31 8.42
CA ILE A 143 -13.84 -7.63 9.51
C ILE A 143 -13.97 -8.51 10.79
N PRO A 144 -14.50 -9.75 10.74
CA PRO A 144 -14.59 -10.58 11.93
C PRO A 144 -13.21 -10.97 12.47
N PHE A 145 -12.23 -11.23 11.60
CA PHE A 145 -10.85 -11.54 12.03
C PHE A 145 -10.18 -10.34 12.72
N TYR A 146 -10.40 -9.14 12.21
CA TYR A 146 -9.95 -7.90 12.83
C TYR A 146 -10.52 -7.74 14.25
N LEU A 147 -11.83 -7.96 14.42
CA LEU A 147 -12.49 -7.88 15.73
C LEU A 147 -12.00 -8.96 16.70
N LEU A 148 -11.72 -10.17 16.22
CA LEU A 148 -11.31 -11.30 17.05
C LEU A 148 -9.83 -11.31 17.40
N LEU A 149 -8.95 -10.82 16.52
CA LEU A 149 -7.50 -10.88 16.72
C LEU A 149 -6.94 -9.52 17.11
N GLU A 150 -7.22 -8.49 16.34
CA GLU A 150 -6.56 -7.20 16.52
C GLU A 150 -7.08 -6.44 17.75
N ALA A 151 -8.38 -6.53 18.05
CA ALA A 151 -8.95 -5.91 19.26
C ALA A 151 -8.36 -6.46 20.58
N PRO A 152 -8.28 -7.79 20.81
CA PRO A 152 -7.65 -8.30 22.02
C PRO A 152 -6.12 -8.10 22.03
N LEU A 153 -5.44 -8.24 20.89
CA LEU A 153 -3.99 -8.01 20.82
C LEU A 153 -3.62 -6.54 21.12
N SER A 154 -4.40 -5.59 20.60
CA SER A 154 -4.19 -4.17 20.90
C SER A 154 -4.41 -3.85 22.39
N ASN A 155 -5.38 -4.50 23.02
CA ASN A 155 -5.59 -4.36 24.46
C ASN A 155 -4.44 -4.98 25.26
N LEU A 156 -3.93 -6.14 24.85
CA LEU A 156 -2.80 -6.80 25.49
C LEU A 156 -1.52 -5.96 25.39
N ASP A 157 -1.25 -5.36 24.23
CA ASP A 157 -0.09 -4.48 24.03
C ASP A 157 -0.16 -3.24 24.93
N ARG A 158 -1.33 -2.63 25.09
CA ARG A 158 -1.54 -1.54 26.06
C ARG A 158 -1.27 -1.97 27.51
N MET A 159 -1.68 -3.17 27.88
CA MET A 159 -1.40 -3.72 29.22
C MET A 159 0.08 -4.04 29.43
N LEU A 160 0.78 -4.51 28.40
CA LEU A 160 2.21 -4.79 28.48
C LEU A 160 3.04 -3.51 28.58
N ASN A 161 2.70 -2.50 27.76
CA ASN A 161 3.41 -1.21 27.76
C ASN A 161 3.17 -0.39 29.03
N SER A 162 1.96 -0.44 29.62
CA SER A 162 1.72 0.18 30.93
C SER A 162 2.56 -0.46 32.03
N ARG A 163 2.62 -1.81 32.08
CA ARG A 163 3.49 -2.53 33.01
C ARG A 163 4.98 -2.24 32.80
N ARG A 164 5.42 -2.05 31.55
CA ARG A 164 6.81 -1.68 31.23
C ARG A 164 7.14 -0.28 31.75
N SER A 165 6.26 0.69 31.52
CA SER A 165 6.43 2.06 32.02
C SER A 165 6.47 2.12 33.55
N GLU A 166 5.70 1.27 34.25
CA GLU A 166 5.73 1.17 35.71
C GLU A 166 7.05 0.57 36.23
N LYS A 167 7.59 -0.44 35.55
CA LYS A 167 8.91 -1.01 35.90
C LYS A 167 10.04 -0.01 35.70
N GLU A 168 10.07 0.69 34.56
CA GLU A 168 11.08 1.72 34.27
C GLU A 168 11.03 2.88 35.29
N ALA A 169 9.83 3.24 35.77
CA ALA A 169 9.65 4.24 36.83
C ALA A 169 10.09 3.76 38.23
N ALA A 170 10.02 2.45 38.49
CA ALA A 170 10.46 1.85 39.75
C ALA A 170 11.98 1.65 39.82
N GLU A 171 12.64 1.41 38.68
CA GLU A 171 14.10 1.28 38.57
C GLU A 171 14.84 2.63 38.57
N ALA A 172 14.13 3.72 38.23
CA ALA A 172 14.68 5.08 38.23
C ALA A 172 14.64 5.80 39.59
N LYS A 173 14.18 5.13 40.65
CA LYS A 173 13.97 5.70 41.99
C LYS A 173 14.83 4.99 43.03
#